data_AF-A0A645EGB3-F1
#
_entry.id   AF-A0A645EGB3-F1
#
_cell.length_a   1.000
_cell.length_b   1.000
_cell.length_c   1.000
_cell.angle_alpha   90.00
_cell.angle_beta   90.00
_cell.angle_gamma   90.00
#
_symmetry.space_group_name_H-M   'P 1'
#
loop_
_entity.id
_entity.type
_entity.pdbx_description
1 polymer ?
#
loop_
_entity_poly.entity_id
_entity_poly.type
_entity_poly.pdbx_seq_one_letter_code
_entity_poly.pdbx_strand_id
1 'polypeptide(L)'
;MNAARAVLADLEGIQAHGRCEVCGSHTTGWLKTLTNLRLALAVRLDIRDADDADHVSELPEDDPRSWTFSIYEWLGWVQESLLNAQE
;
A
#
# COMPACT_ATOMS: atom_id res chain seq x y z
N MET A 1 7.36 1.40 19.05
CA MET A 1 8.24 1.40 17.86
C MET A 1 7.58 2.27 16.79
N ASN A 2 8.32 3.12 16.07
CA ASN A 2 7.73 3.89 14.97
C ASN A 2 7.38 2.91 13.83
N ALA A 3 6.13 2.89 13.35
CA ALA A 3 5.63 1.89 12.40
C ALA A 3 6.50 1.82 11.13
N ALA A 4 6.88 2.98 10.60
CA ALA A 4 7.76 3.08 9.43
C ALA A 4 9.15 2.46 9.67
N ARG A 5 9.68 2.52 10.90
CA ARG A 5 10.98 1.92 11.23
C ARG A 5 10.93 0.40 11.24
N ALA A 6 9.82 -0.20 11.66
CA ALA A 6 9.65 -1.65 11.60
C ALA A 6 9.60 -2.13 10.13
N VAL A 7 8.87 -1.41 9.29
CA VAL A 7 8.81 -1.69 7.84
C VAL A 7 10.19 -1.57 7.20
N LEU A 8 10.92 -0.49 7.46
CA LEU A 8 12.28 -0.33 6.92
C LEU A 8 13.24 -1.43 7.36
N ALA A 9 13.17 -1.86 8.63
CA ALA A 9 14.00 -2.96 9.11
C ALA A 9 13.71 -4.29 8.39
N ASP A 10 12.44 -4.58 8.08
CA ASP A 10 12.06 -5.76 7.31
C ASP A 10 12.50 -5.63 5.83
N LEU A 11 12.34 -4.44 5.24
CA LEU A 11 12.75 -4.15 3.86
C LEU A 11 14.27 -4.22 3.66
N GLU A 12 15.07 -3.83 4.65
CA GLU A 12 16.54 -3.98 4.63
C GLU A 12 16.97 -5.46 4.48
N GLY A 13 16.12 -6.40 4.89
CA GLY A 13 16.33 -7.83 4.74
C GLY A 13 16.01 -8.40 3.35
N ILE A 14 15.49 -7.58 2.42
CA ILE A 14 15.14 -8.05 1.07
C ILE A 14 16.40 -8.51 0.34
N GLN A 15 16.50 -9.81 0.11
CA GLN A 15 17.54 -10.40 -0.72
C GLN A 15 17.22 -10.26 -2.21
N ALA A 16 18.15 -10.68 -3.08
CA ALA A 16 18.11 -10.54 -4.55
C ALA A 16 16.83 -11.01 -5.28
N HIS A 17 15.91 -11.66 -4.58
CA HIS A 17 14.67 -12.25 -5.10
C HIS A 17 13.44 -11.35 -4.86
N GLY A 18 13.61 -10.19 -4.21
CA GLY A 18 12.52 -9.25 -3.93
C GLY A 18 11.51 -9.72 -2.88
N ARG A 19 11.81 -10.77 -2.10
CA ARG A 19 10.95 -11.24 -1.01
C ARG A 19 11.24 -10.48 0.28
N CYS A 20 10.19 -10.02 0.93
CA CYS A 20 10.22 -9.42 2.26
C CYS A 20 9.48 -10.33 3.22
N GLU A 21 10.18 -10.88 4.22
CA GLU A 21 9.53 -11.61 5.31
C GLU A 21 9.10 -10.62 6.40
N VAL A 22 7.84 -10.67 6.79
CA VAL A 22 7.30 -9.80 7.83
C VAL A 22 7.25 -10.58 9.14
N CYS A 23 8.01 -10.13 10.13
CA CYS A 23 7.91 -10.67 11.48
C CYS A 23 6.50 -10.43 12.03
N GLY A 24 5.88 -11.42 12.69
CA GLY A 24 4.55 -11.27 13.27
C GLY A 24 4.43 -10.09 14.26
N SER A 25 5.52 -9.72 14.94
CA SER A 25 5.55 -8.54 15.82
C SER A 25 5.55 -7.19 15.06
N HIS A 26 5.87 -7.20 13.76
CA HIS A 26 5.92 -6.04 12.88
C HIS A 26 4.67 -5.86 12.03
N THR A 27 3.76 -6.85 11.97
CA THR A 27 2.55 -6.80 11.12
C THR A 27 1.71 -5.55 11.33
N THR A 28 1.47 -5.15 12.58
CA THR A 28 0.75 -3.91 12.90
C THR A 28 1.47 -2.66 12.37
N GLY A 29 2.81 -2.68 12.33
CA GLY A 29 3.61 -1.60 11.75
C GLY A 29 3.46 -1.52 10.22
N TRP A 30 3.41 -2.68 9.56
CA TRP A 30 3.13 -2.78 8.13
C TRP A 30 1.73 -2.30 7.77
N LEU A 31 0.69 -2.79 8.44
CA LEU A 31 -0.70 -2.36 8.20
C LEU A 31 -0.85 -0.85 8.35
N LYS A 32 -0.30 -0.26 9.42
CA LYS A 32 -0.32 1.21 9.60
C LYS A 32 0.41 1.95 8.48
N THR A 33 1.53 1.42 8.02
CA THR A 33 2.32 2.06 6.95
C THR A 33 1.59 1.99 5.61
N LEU A 34 1.02 0.83 5.25
CA LEU A 34 0.22 0.65 4.03
C LEU A 34 -1.00 1.58 4.02
N THR A 35 -1.73 1.67 5.15
CA THR A 35 -2.84 2.62 5.31
C THR A 35 -2.38 4.06 5.07
N ASN A 36 -1.26 4.49 5.67
CA ASN A 36 -0.76 5.84 5.50
C ASN A 36 -0.33 6.13 4.05
N LEU A 37 0.27 5.15 3.37
CA LEU A 37 0.63 5.29 1.95
C LEU A 37 -0.62 5.41 1.08
N ARG A 38 -1.65 4.59 1.32
CA ARG A 38 -2.94 4.69 0.62
C ARG A 38 -3.61 6.04 0.86
N LEU A 39 -3.61 6.57 2.09
CA LEU A 39 -4.14 7.90 2.40
C LEU A 39 -3.38 9.01 1.66
N ALA A 40 -2.04 8.94 1.61
CA ALA A 40 -1.23 9.93 0.89
C ALA A 40 -1.51 9.91 -0.62
N LEU A 41 -1.69 8.71 -1.20
CA LEU A 41 -2.06 8.56 -2.61
C LEU A 41 -3.49 9.03 -2.87
N ALA A 42 -4.45 8.72 -2.00
CA ALA A 42 -5.83 9.20 -2.10
C ALA A 42 -5.87 10.74 -2.13
N VAL A 43 -5.15 11.42 -1.24
CA VAL A 43 -5.04 12.88 -1.25
C VAL A 43 -4.45 13.40 -2.56
N ARG A 44 -3.43 12.74 -3.11
CA ARG A 44 -2.82 13.13 -4.39
C ARG A 44 -3.75 12.92 -5.58
N LEU A 45 -4.61 11.91 -5.52
CA LEU A 45 -5.57 11.55 -6.55
C LEU A 45 -6.92 12.29 -6.39
N ASP A 46 -7.08 13.07 -5.31
CA ASP A 46 -8.33 13.72 -4.90
C ASP A 46 -9.48 12.73 -4.65
N ILE A 47 -9.16 11.55 -4.09
CA ILE A 47 -10.14 10.53 -3.70
C ILE A 47 -10.59 10.79 -2.27
N ARG A 48 -11.88 11.06 -2.06
CA ARG A 48 -12.46 11.29 -0.73
C ARG A 48 -13.44 10.20 -0.32
N ASP A 49 -14.05 9.53 -1.29
CA ASP A 49 -14.99 8.44 -1.11
C ASP A 49 -14.84 7.36 -2.21
N ALA A 50 -15.76 6.39 -2.23
CA ALA A 50 -15.75 5.30 -3.20
C ALA A 50 -16.07 5.78 -4.61
N ASP A 51 -16.97 6.76 -4.77
CA ASP A 51 -17.38 7.27 -6.08
C ASP A 51 -16.20 8.00 -6.75
N ASP A 52 -15.42 8.77 -5.99
CA ASP A 52 -14.18 9.39 -6.50
C ASP A 52 -13.17 8.32 -6.95
N ALA A 53 -13.04 7.20 -6.21
CA ALA A 53 -12.12 6.11 -6.56
C ALA A 53 -12.53 5.39 -7.85
N ASP A 54 -13.83 5.12 -8.00
CA ASP A 54 -14.39 4.51 -9.21
C ASP A 54 -14.15 5.41 -10.43
N HIS A 55 -14.34 6.73 -10.29
CA HIS A 55 -14.04 7.68 -11.37
C HIS A 55 -12.57 7.66 -11.78
N VAL A 56 -11.64 7.63 -10.81
CA VAL A 56 -10.21 7.56 -11.11
C VAL A 56 -9.83 6.22 -11.77
N SER A 57 -10.54 5.14 -11.46
CA SER A 57 -10.31 3.82 -12.07
C SER A 57 -10.67 3.76 -13.56
N GLU A 58 -11.55 4.66 -14.02
CA GLU A 58 -12.02 4.74 -15.41
C GLU A 58 -11.17 5.68 -16.28
N LEU A 59 -10.13 6.30 -15.72
CA LEU A 59 -9.27 7.21 -16.47
C LEU A 59 -8.53 6.48 -17.62
N PRO A 60 -8.31 7.15 -18.75
CA PRO A 60 -7.50 6.60 -19.85
C PRO A 60 -6.10 6.17 -19.40
N GLU A 61 -5.52 5.15 -20.04
CA GLU A 61 -4.18 4.65 -19.69
C GLU A 61 -3.06 5.70 -19.87
N ASP A 62 -3.27 6.68 -20.75
CA ASP A 62 -2.33 7.79 -20.98
C ASP A 62 -2.47 8.94 -19.97
N ASP A 63 -3.48 8.91 -19.09
CA ASP A 63 -3.58 9.83 -17.96
C ASP A 63 -2.51 9.49 -16.91
N PRO A 64 -1.65 10.45 -16.50
CA PRO A 64 -0.63 10.20 -15.47
C PRO A 64 -1.17 9.70 -14.12
N ARG A 65 -2.45 9.98 -13.81
CA ARG A 65 -3.11 9.52 -12.59
C ARG A 65 -3.39 8.02 -12.61
N SER A 66 -3.62 7.42 -13.78
CA SER A 66 -3.92 5.98 -13.92
C SER A 66 -2.79 5.11 -13.39
N TRP A 67 -1.54 5.50 -13.63
CA TRP A 67 -0.38 4.80 -13.05
C TRP A 67 -0.29 4.95 -11.53
N THR A 68 -0.60 6.14 -11.01
CA THR A 68 -0.62 6.40 -9.55
C THR A 68 -1.75 5.60 -8.87
N PHE A 69 -2.91 5.50 -9.52
CA PHE A 69 -4.04 4.71 -9.05
C PHE A 69 -3.72 3.20 -9.04
N SER A 70 -2.98 2.71 -10.04
CA SER A 70 -2.51 1.31 -10.05
C SER A 70 -1.65 0.97 -8.83
N ILE A 71 -0.81 1.90 -8.36
CA ILE A 71 -0.04 1.73 -7.12
C ILE A 71 -0.96 1.73 -5.89
N TYR A 72 -1.94 2.64 -5.86
CA TYR A 72 -2.92 2.71 -4.77
C TYR A 72 -3.67 1.38 -4.60
N GLU A 73 -4.13 0.79 -5.71
CA GLU A 73 -4.81 -0.50 -5.74
C GLU A 73 -3.88 -1.65 -5.35
N TRP A 74 -2.68 -1.69 -5.91
CA TRP A 74 -1.69 -2.70 -5.55
C TRP A 74 -1.37 -2.70 -4.04
N LEU A 75 -1.25 -1.52 -3.41
CA LEU A 75 -1.08 -1.42 -1.96
C LEU A 75 -2.28 -1.95 -1.17
N GLY A 76 -3.49 -1.84 -1.71
CA GLY A 76 -4.69 -2.45 -1.13
C GLY A 76 -4.61 -3.96 -1.11
N TRP A 77 -4.28 -4.54 -2.26
CA TRP A 77 -4.06 -5.96 -2.39
C TRP A 77 -2.95 -6.49 -1.45
N VAL A 78 -1.84 -5.75 -1.30
CA VAL A 78 -0.78 -6.10 -0.33
C VAL A 78 -1.31 -6.07 1.11
N GLN A 79 -2.12 -5.06 1.45
CA GLN A 79 -2.71 -4.94 2.77
C GLN A 79 -3.69 -6.08 3.07
N GLU A 80 -4.55 -6.44 2.13
CA GLU A 80 -5.47 -7.58 2.23
C GLU A 80 -4.71 -8.91 2.36
N SER A 81 -3.66 -9.10 1.56
CA SER A 81 -2.82 -10.30 1.62
C SER A 81 -2.17 -10.46 3.00
N LEU A 82 -1.74 -9.35 3.61
CA LEU A 82 -1.17 -9.35 4.96
C LEU A 82 -2.21 -9.62 6.06
N LEU A 83 -3.45 -9.12 5.88
CA LEU A 83 -4.56 -9.42 6.79
C LEU A 83 -4.94 -10.90 6.73
N ASN A 84 -5.05 -11.47 5.54
CA ASN A 84 -5.37 -12.89 5.34
C ASN A 84 -4.29 -13.82 5.91
N ALA A 85 -3.03 -13.37 5.97
CA ALA A 85 -1.95 -14.12 6.59
C ALA A 85 -1.98 -14.08 8.14
N GLN A 86 -2.87 -13.29 8.74
CA GLN A 86 -3.07 -13.22 10.20
C GLN A 86 -4.17 -14.17 10.70
N GLU A 87 -5.00 -14.71 9.80
CA GLU A 87 -6.06 -15.69 10.09
C GLU A 87 -5.52 -17.13 10.12
#